data_AF-A0A6I1G1N4-F1
#
_entry.id   AF-A0A6I1G1N4-F1
#
_cell.length_a   1.000
_cell.length_b   1.000
_cell.length_c   1.000
_cell.angle_alpha   90.00
_cell.angle_beta   90.00
_cell.angle_gamma   90.00
#
_symmetry.space_group_name_H-M   'P 1'
#
loop_
_entity.id
_entity.type
_entity.pdbx_description
1 polymer ?
#
loop_
_entity_poly.entity_id
_entity_poly.type
_entity_poly.pdbx_seq_one_letter_code
_entity_poly.pdbx_strand_id
1 'polypeptide(L)'
;MSDPRQVTYGYEELASRIEEIVGERPSRSSLRAAPAQARRAESTLTKPRLTVGMPAPLPSVSRTAPAAFDADEVERWLADHPRLAWNRAVGEARLALDQGVDLELVITRALGSGLSWRTITTLLVEHDGLARSTAGVHKRYRHLATPAD
;
A
#
# COMPACT_ATOMS: atom_id res chain seq x y z
N MET A 1 -30.99 27.82 4.38
CA MET A 1 -30.38 26.55 3.91
C MET A 1 -28.88 26.81 3.87
N SER A 2 -28.16 26.36 4.90
CA SER A 2 -26.72 26.60 5.01
C SER A 2 -26.02 25.68 4.02
N ASP A 3 -25.28 26.28 3.09
CA ASP A 3 -24.38 25.57 2.19
C ASP A 3 -23.48 24.66 3.04
N PRO A 4 -23.52 23.33 2.89
CA PRO A 4 -22.58 22.47 3.59
C PRO A 4 -21.21 22.85 3.03
N ARG A 5 -20.41 23.59 3.81
CA ARG A 5 -19.03 23.91 3.44
C ARG A 5 -18.35 22.59 3.10
N GLN A 6 -18.09 22.38 1.81
CA GLN A 6 -17.35 21.23 1.33
C GLN A 6 -16.01 21.23 2.06
N VAL A 7 -15.81 20.25 2.93
CA VAL A 7 -14.57 20.13 3.69
C VAL A 7 -13.49 19.74 2.69
N THR A 8 -12.36 20.42 2.74
CA THR A 8 -11.25 20.18 1.82
C THR A 8 -9.98 19.91 2.58
N TYR A 9 -9.13 19.04 2.04
CA TYR A 9 -7.77 18.85 2.52
C TYR A 9 -6.76 19.64 1.69
N GLY A 10 -5.79 20.26 2.35
CA GLY A 10 -4.52 20.66 1.74
C GLY A 10 -3.51 19.51 1.72
N TYR A 11 -2.36 19.71 1.08
CA TYR A 11 -1.31 18.67 1.00
C TYR A 11 -0.80 18.16 2.37
N GLU A 12 -0.68 19.03 3.37
CA GLU A 12 -0.19 18.62 4.71
C GLU A 12 -1.25 17.81 5.47
N GLU A 13 -2.52 18.19 5.35
CA GLU A 13 -3.64 17.47 5.96
C GLU A 13 -3.81 16.11 5.29
N LEU A 14 -3.73 16.06 3.95
CA LEU A 14 -3.73 14.82 3.19
C LEU A 14 -2.57 13.90 3.60
N ALA A 15 -1.35 14.43 3.75
CA ALA A 15 -0.21 13.64 4.21
C ALA A 15 -0.44 13.06 5.63
N SER A 16 -1.05 13.85 6.51
CA SER A 16 -1.35 13.44 7.88
C SER A 16 -2.46 12.37 7.91
N ARG A 17 -3.50 12.51 7.09
CA ARG A 17 -4.56 11.48 6.97
C ARG A 17 -4.04 10.18 6.37
N ILE A 18 -3.14 10.24 5.37
CA ILE A 18 -2.47 9.04 4.85
C ILE A 18 -1.65 8.36 5.96
N GLU A 19 -0.88 9.13 6.75
CA GLU A 19 -0.11 8.60 7.88
C GLU A 19 -1.01 7.91 8.92
N GLU A 20 -2.13 8.53 9.29
CA GLU A 20 -3.06 7.99 10.28
C GLU A 20 -3.69 6.66 9.84
N ILE A 21 -4.14 6.58 8.58
CA ILE A 21 -4.86 5.40 8.07
C ILE A 21 -3.90 4.30 7.62
N VAL A 22 -2.80 4.68 6.94
CA VAL A 22 -1.90 3.74 6.27
C VAL A 22 -0.64 3.44 7.11
N GLY A 23 -0.34 4.27 8.10
CA GLY A 23 0.81 4.11 9.02
C GLY A 23 2.14 4.64 8.46
N GLU A 24 2.13 5.30 7.30
CA GLU A 24 3.35 5.83 6.65
C GLU A 24 3.07 7.20 6.04
N ARG A 25 3.84 8.22 6.45
CA ARG A 25 3.65 9.59 5.97
C ARG A 25 4.30 9.80 4.59
N PRO A 26 3.55 10.19 3.55
CA PRO A 26 4.14 10.55 2.26
C PRO A 26 4.81 11.92 2.33
N SER A 27 5.85 12.12 1.54
CA SER A 27 6.44 13.44 1.35
C SER A 27 5.55 14.32 0.46
N ARG A 28 5.56 15.63 0.73
CA ARG A 28 4.81 16.61 -0.09
C ARG A 28 5.19 16.57 -1.57
N SER A 29 6.46 16.31 -1.89
CA SER A 29 6.93 16.16 -3.27
C SER A 29 6.32 14.93 -3.96
N SER A 30 6.16 13.81 -3.23
CA SER A 30 5.49 12.62 -3.73
C SER A 30 4.01 12.89 -4.04
N LEU A 31 3.30 13.61 -3.15
CA LEU A 31 1.90 14.00 -3.38
C LEU A 31 1.75 14.87 -4.63
N ARG A 32 2.62 15.87 -4.80
CA ARG A 32 2.62 16.72 -6.01
C ARG A 32 2.92 15.96 -7.30
N ALA A 33 3.77 14.93 -7.22
CA ALA A 33 4.16 14.12 -8.38
C ALA A 33 3.13 13.03 -8.73
N ALA A 34 2.21 12.71 -7.82
CA ALA A 34 1.28 11.60 -7.97
C ALA A 34 0.43 11.66 -9.25
N PRO A 35 -0.14 12.81 -9.68
CA PRO A 35 -0.92 12.88 -10.92
C PRO A 35 -0.11 12.52 -12.16
N ALA A 36 1.18 12.90 -12.21
CA ALA A 36 2.07 12.54 -13.31
C ALA A 36 2.47 11.05 -13.28
N GLN A 37 2.44 10.43 -12.11
CA GLN A 37 2.82 9.04 -11.90
C GLN A 37 1.65 8.07 -12.08
N ALA A 38 0.40 8.52 -11.93
CA ALA A 38 -0.80 7.71 -12.16
C ALA A 38 -0.87 7.08 -13.56
N ARG A 39 -0.18 7.68 -14.55
CA ARG A 39 -0.09 7.16 -15.93
C ARG A 39 0.89 6.00 -16.11
N ARG A 40 1.76 5.73 -15.14
CA ARG A 40 2.67 4.60 -15.19
C ARG A 40 1.96 3.42 -14.56
N ALA A 41 1.68 2.38 -15.35
CA ALA A 41 1.09 1.14 -14.87
C ALA A 41 1.85 0.68 -13.63
N GLU A 42 1.13 0.53 -12.52
CA GLU A 42 1.74 0.06 -11.28
C GLU A 42 2.15 -1.40 -11.48
N SER A 43 3.43 -1.69 -11.20
CA SER A 43 3.88 -3.07 -11.17
C SER A 43 3.20 -3.75 -9.98
N THR A 44 2.26 -4.64 -10.28
CA THR A 44 1.40 -5.39 -9.35
C THR A 44 2.17 -6.33 -8.41
N LEU A 45 3.51 -6.33 -8.46
CA LEU A 45 4.38 -7.27 -7.75
C LEU A 45 5.12 -6.65 -6.55
N THR A 46 4.72 -5.47 -6.06
CA THR A 46 5.42 -4.78 -4.96
C THR A 46 4.49 -4.06 -3.98
N LYS A 47 5.02 -3.77 -2.78
CA LYS A 47 4.46 -2.85 -1.77
C LYS A 47 3.80 -1.64 -2.50
N PRO A 48 2.45 -1.46 -2.45
CA PRO A 48 1.74 -0.42 -3.22
C PRO A 48 2.28 1.00 -2.99
N ARG A 49 2.07 1.97 -3.87
CA ARG A 49 2.52 3.33 -3.56
C ARG A 49 1.50 4.00 -2.61
N LEU A 50 1.95 4.93 -1.76
CA LEU A 50 1.05 5.68 -0.88
C LEU A 50 0.11 6.63 -1.65
N THR A 51 0.40 6.87 -2.92
CA THR A 51 -0.34 7.80 -3.78
C THR A 51 -1.01 7.08 -4.95
N VAL A 52 -1.15 5.75 -4.88
CA VAL A 52 -1.86 4.98 -5.90
C VAL A 52 -3.32 5.40 -5.94
N GLY A 53 -3.83 5.75 -7.12
CA GLY A 53 -5.22 6.19 -7.28
C GLY A 53 -5.56 7.47 -6.52
N MET A 54 -4.57 8.25 -6.08
CA MET A 54 -4.77 9.46 -5.30
C MET A 54 -5.71 10.44 -6.05
N PRO A 55 -6.73 10.99 -5.38
CA PRO A 55 -7.64 11.97 -5.96
C PRO A 55 -6.91 13.16 -6.57
N ALA A 56 -7.47 13.70 -7.65
CA ALA A 56 -6.98 14.94 -8.23
C ALA A 56 -7.37 16.12 -7.34
N PRO A 57 -6.55 17.17 -7.25
CA PRO A 57 -6.96 18.39 -6.58
C PRO A 57 -8.14 19.04 -7.33
N LEU A 58 -9.01 19.70 -6.58
CA LEU A 58 -10.11 20.50 -7.09
C LEU A 58 -9.59 21.59 -8.05
N PRO A 59 -10.40 22.00 -9.04
CA PRO A 59 -10.04 23.08 -9.95
C PRO A 59 -9.69 24.35 -9.18
N SER A 60 -8.50 24.88 -9.43
CA SER A 60 -8.06 26.11 -8.77
C SER A 60 -8.63 27.35 -9.45
N VAL A 61 -9.11 28.31 -8.65
CA VAL A 61 -9.52 29.64 -9.12
C VAL A 61 -8.34 30.49 -9.62
N SER A 62 -7.11 30.16 -9.24
CA SER A 62 -5.89 30.85 -9.73
C SER A 62 -4.66 29.95 -9.74
N ARG A 63 -3.63 30.31 -10.51
CA ARG A 63 -2.37 29.53 -10.58
C ARG A 63 -1.61 29.49 -9.23
N THR A 64 -1.87 30.45 -8.34
CA THR A 64 -1.20 30.55 -7.03
C THR A 64 -2.03 30.03 -5.87
N ALA A 65 -3.30 29.69 -6.09
CA ALA A 65 -4.14 29.15 -5.04
C ALA A 65 -3.57 27.79 -4.56
N PRO A 66 -3.55 27.53 -3.24
CA PRO A 66 -3.18 26.23 -2.71
C PRO A 66 -4.06 25.13 -3.30
N ALA A 67 -3.48 23.95 -3.53
CA ALA A 67 -4.25 22.78 -3.91
C ALA A 67 -5.19 22.39 -2.76
N ALA A 68 -6.44 22.16 -3.10
CA ALA A 68 -7.48 21.64 -2.22
C ALA A 68 -7.98 20.31 -2.79
N PHE A 69 -8.23 19.33 -1.94
CA PHE A 69 -8.77 18.03 -2.29
C PHE A 69 -10.13 17.88 -1.63
N ASP A 70 -11.09 17.27 -2.32
CA ASP A 70 -12.38 16.91 -1.75
C ASP A 70 -12.18 15.92 -0.59
N ALA A 71 -12.67 16.26 0.61
CA ALA A 71 -12.46 15.40 1.77
C ALA A 71 -13.17 14.05 1.64
N ASP A 72 -14.40 14.00 1.12
CA ASP A 72 -15.17 12.76 0.99
C ASP A 72 -14.55 11.82 -0.05
N GLU A 73 -13.99 12.36 -1.13
CA GLU A 73 -13.22 11.60 -2.11
C GLU A 73 -11.94 11.05 -1.51
N VAL A 74 -11.21 11.85 -0.73
CA VAL A 74 -10.00 11.42 -0.03
C VAL A 74 -10.32 10.31 0.98
N GLU A 75 -11.35 10.47 1.81
CA GLU A 75 -11.70 9.47 2.82
C GLU A 75 -12.16 8.15 2.20
N ARG A 76 -12.96 8.19 1.12
CA ARG A 76 -13.33 6.98 0.37
C ARG A 76 -12.10 6.30 -0.25
N TRP A 77 -11.21 7.08 -0.86
CA TRP A 77 -9.97 6.55 -1.43
C TRP A 77 -9.06 5.91 -0.36
N LEU A 78 -8.94 6.53 0.82
CA LEU A 78 -8.15 6.00 1.92
C LEU A 78 -8.76 4.72 2.50
N ALA A 79 -10.08 4.64 2.62
CA ALA A 79 -10.79 3.46 3.14
C ALA A 79 -10.55 2.21 2.28
N ASP A 80 -10.49 2.37 0.96
CA ASP A 80 -10.26 1.28 0.00
C ASP A 80 -8.80 1.18 -0.47
N HIS A 81 -7.88 1.85 0.23
CA HIS A 81 -6.50 1.96 -0.24
C HIS A 81 -5.80 0.58 -0.28
N PRO A 82 -5.19 0.15 -1.41
CA PRO A 82 -4.59 -1.19 -1.55
C PRO A 82 -3.52 -1.53 -0.49
N ARG A 83 -2.87 -0.49 0.06
CA ARG A 83 -1.89 -0.65 1.14
C ARG A 83 -2.50 -1.20 2.43
N LEU A 84 -3.78 -1.00 2.70
CA LEU A 84 -4.44 -1.56 3.89
C LEU A 84 -4.47 -3.09 3.80
N ALA A 85 -4.92 -3.64 2.67
CA ALA A 85 -4.90 -5.09 2.43
C ALA A 85 -3.47 -5.65 2.48
N TRP A 86 -2.50 -4.94 1.88
CA TRP A 86 -1.09 -5.33 1.93
C TRP A 86 -0.52 -5.33 3.36
N ASN A 87 -0.77 -4.28 4.14
CA ASN A 87 -0.31 -4.17 5.54
C ASN A 87 -0.90 -5.30 6.38
N ARG A 88 -2.19 -5.59 6.19
CA ARG A 88 -2.87 -6.70 6.85
C ARG A 88 -2.23 -8.04 6.52
N ALA A 89 -2.03 -8.34 5.24
CA ALA A 89 -1.41 -9.59 4.80
C ALA A 89 0.02 -9.76 5.34
N VAL A 90 0.80 -8.67 5.41
CA VAL A 90 2.13 -8.66 6.04
C VAL A 90 2.04 -8.95 7.54
N GLY A 91 1.12 -8.31 8.25
CA GLY A 91 0.90 -8.53 9.67
C GLY A 91 0.48 -9.96 9.99
N GLU A 92 -0.46 -10.51 9.22
CA GLU A 92 -0.94 -11.89 9.35
C GLU A 92 0.18 -12.91 9.09
N ALA A 93 1.01 -12.68 8.07
CA ALA A 93 2.16 -13.54 7.79
C ALA A 93 3.20 -13.50 8.92
N ARG A 94 3.52 -12.32 9.46
CA ARG A 94 4.43 -12.18 10.61
C ARG A 94 3.90 -12.91 11.84
N LEU A 95 2.64 -12.68 12.19
CA LEU A 95 2.00 -13.34 13.32
C LEU A 95 2.02 -14.86 13.17
N ALA A 96 1.76 -15.38 11.97
CA ALA A 96 1.78 -16.82 11.71
C ALA A 96 3.19 -17.41 11.87
N LEU A 97 4.22 -16.71 11.41
CA LEU A 97 5.62 -17.11 11.62
C LEU A 97 5.96 -17.13 13.12
N ASP A 98 5.59 -16.09 13.87
CA ASP A 98 5.86 -15.99 15.31
C ASP A 98 5.11 -17.07 16.12
N GLN A 99 3.96 -17.52 15.63
CA GLN A 99 3.20 -18.63 16.21
C GLN A 99 3.74 -20.02 15.83
N GLY A 100 4.79 -20.10 15.00
CA GLY A 100 5.35 -21.35 14.53
C GLY A 100 4.43 -22.12 13.56
N VAL A 101 3.56 -21.40 12.83
CA VAL A 101 2.76 -22.00 11.75
C VAL A 101 3.70 -22.56 10.68
N ASP A 102 3.30 -23.66 10.06
CA ASP A 102 4.04 -24.28 8.96
C ASP A 102 4.42 -23.25 7.88
N LEU A 103 5.70 -23.26 7.50
CA LEU A 103 6.28 -22.27 6.61
C LEU A 103 5.64 -22.27 5.22
N GLU A 104 5.36 -23.45 4.66
CA GLU A 104 4.73 -23.54 3.33
C GLU A 104 3.30 -23.01 3.39
N LEU A 105 2.56 -23.30 4.46
CA LEU A 105 1.24 -22.72 4.68
C LEU A 105 1.27 -21.19 4.78
N VAL A 106 2.25 -20.61 5.49
CA VAL A 106 2.43 -19.15 5.55
C VAL A 106 2.68 -18.57 4.17
N ILE A 107 3.59 -19.19 3.40
CA ILE A 107 3.94 -18.73 2.04
C ILE A 107 2.71 -18.80 1.12
N THR A 108 1.97 -19.91 1.15
CA THR A 108 0.74 -20.07 0.35
C THR A 108 -0.30 -19.00 0.67
N ARG A 109 -0.55 -18.73 1.96
CA ARG A 109 -1.49 -17.67 2.39
C ARG A 109 -1.01 -16.27 1.98
N ALA A 110 0.28 -16.01 2.12
CA ALA A 110 0.89 -14.74 1.71
C ALA A 110 0.75 -14.51 0.19
N LEU A 111 1.01 -15.53 -0.63
CA LEU A 111 0.81 -15.49 -2.08
C LEU A 111 -0.66 -15.30 -2.46
N GLY A 112 -1.56 -16.05 -1.82
CA GLY A 112 -3.01 -15.91 -2.02
C GLY A 112 -3.54 -14.53 -1.64
N SER A 113 -2.86 -13.83 -0.73
CA SER A 113 -3.16 -12.45 -0.34
C SER A 113 -2.46 -11.39 -1.22
N GLY A 114 -1.75 -11.82 -2.27
CA GLY A 114 -1.08 -10.94 -3.23
C GLY A 114 0.30 -10.42 -2.80
N LEU A 115 0.92 -10.99 -1.75
CA LEU A 115 2.29 -10.64 -1.41
C LEU A 115 3.27 -11.20 -2.44
N SER A 116 4.23 -10.39 -2.86
CA SER A 116 5.24 -10.83 -3.81
C SER A 116 6.34 -11.64 -3.15
N TRP A 117 7.02 -12.45 -3.95
CA TRP A 117 8.19 -13.22 -3.52
C TRP A 117 9.26 -12.38 -2.83
N ARG A 118 9.45 -11.14 -3.26
CA ARG A 118 10.39 -10.21 -2.61
C ARG A 118 9.95 -9.90 -1.19
N THR A 119 8.69 -9.54 -0.99
CA THR A 119 8.12 -9.27 0.34
C THR A 119 8.18 -10.50 1.23
N ILE A 120 7.77 -11.67 0.72
CA ILE A 120 7.85 -12.93 1.46
C ILE A 120 9.30 -13.21 1.88
N THR A 121 10.26 -13.07 0.97
CA THR A 121 11.69 -13.27 1.29
C THR A 121 12.14 -12.36 2.43
N THR A 122 11.77 -11.07 2.38
CA THR A 122 12.09 -10.12 3.45
C THR A 122 11.49 -10.57 4.77
N LEU A 123 10.23 -11.00 4.81
CA LEU A 123 9.59 -11.50 6.03
C LEU A 123 10.32 -12.72 6.63
N LEU A 124 10.74 -13.67 5.78
CA LEU A 124 11.49 -14.84 6.25
C LEU A 124 12.85 -14.46 6.83
N VAL A 125 13.59 -13.58 6.14
CA VAL A 125 14.90 -13.10 6.61
C VAL A 125 14.75 -12.31 7.92
N GLU A 126 13.71 -11.49 8.05
CA GLU A 126 13.44 -10.74 9.28
C GLU A 126 13.06 -11.65 10.45
N HIS A 127 12.33 -12.74 10.20
CA HIS A 127 11.85 -13.64 11.25
C HIS A 127 12.96 -14.53 11.84
N ASP A 128 13.84 -15.11 11.01
CA ASP A 128 14.86 -16.06 11.50
C ASP A 128 16.32 -15.59 11.33
N GLY A 129 16.55 -14.42 10.73
CA GLY A 129 17.87 -13.85 10.50
C GLY A 129 18.73 -14.56 9.45
N LEU A 130 18.19 -15.58 8.76
CA LEU A 130 18.95 -16.36 7.78
C LEU A 130 18.93 -15.65 6.42
N ALA A 131 20.12 -15.43 5.87
CA ALA A 131 20.29 -14.80 4.57
C ALA A 131 19.64 -15.65 3.45
N ARG A 132 18.70 -15.05 2.72
CA ARG A 132 18.02 -15.67 1.58
C ARG A 132 17.93 -14.69 0.42
N SER A 133 18.15 -15.18 -0.79
CA SER A 133 17.85 -14.44 -2.01
C SER A 133 16.43 -14.71 -2.48
N THR A 134 15.79 -13.71 -3.08
CA THR A 134 14.44 -13.87 -3.66
C THR A 134 14.39 -14.97 -4.72
N ALA A 135 15.43 -15.09 -5.55
CA ALA A 135 15.54 -16.16 -6.53
C ALA A 135 15.62 -17.55 -5.89
N GLY A 136 16.34 -17.68 -4.76
CA GLY A 136 16.43 -18.93 -4.01
C GLY A 136 15.11 -19.33 -3.35
N VAL A 137 14.44 -18.38 -2.69
CA VAL A 137 13.10 -18.60 -2.10
C VAL A 137 12.10 -18.99 -3.19
N HIS A 138 12.05 -18.23 -4.28
CA HIS A 138 11.17 -18.54 -5.41
C HIS A 138 11.46 -19.93 -5.99
N LYS A 139 12.73 -20.28 -6.25
CA LYS A 139 13.10 -21.60 -6.78
C LYS A 139 12.61 -22.73 -5.87
N ARG A 140 12.70 -22.56 -4.56
CA ARG A 140 12.30 -23.56 -3.56
C ARG A 140 10.79 -23.70 -3.45
N TYR A 141 10.07 -22.58 -3.40
CA TYR A 141 8.65 -22.55 -3.03
C TYR A 141 7.69 -22.24 -4.19
N ARG A 142 8.17 -22.06 -5.43
CA ARG A 142 7.30 -21.74 -6.59
C ARG A 142 6.17 -22.74 -6.83
N HIS A 143 6.31 -23.98 -6.35
CA HIS A 143 5.25 -24.99 -6.47
C HIS A 143 3.98 -24.59 -5.69
N LEU A 144 4.12 -23.75 -4.65
CA LEU A 144 3.04 -23.20 -3.85
C LEU A 144 2.26 -22.05 -4.53
N ALA A 145 2.76 -21.51 -5.65
CA ALA A 145 2.08 -20.43 -6.39
C ALA A 145 0.94 -20.94 -7.29
N THR A 146 0.72 -22.25 -7.35
CA THR A 146 -0.36 -22.84 -8.14
C THR A 146 -1.53 -23.09 -7.20
N PRO A 147 -2.71 -22.48 -7.41
CA PRO A 147 -3.90 -22.91 -6.70
C PRO A 147 -4.17 -24.38 -7.07
N ALA A 148 -4.46 -25.21 -6.08
CA ALA A 148 -5.20 -26.44 -6.33
C ALA A 148 -6.59 -25.98 -6.81
N ASP A 149 -6.97 -26.38 -8.03
CA ASP A 149 -8.34 -26.24 -8.55
C ASP A 149 -9.37 -26.83 -7.58
#